data_AF-A0A8C4DQM4-F1
#
_entry.id   AF-A0A8C4DQM4-F1
#
_cell.length_a   1.000
_cell.length_b   1.000
_cell.length_c   1.000
_cell.angle_alpha   90.00
_cell.angle_beta   90.00
_cell.angle_gamma   90.00
#
_symmetry.space_group_name_H-M   'P 1'
#
loop_
_entity.id
_entity.type
_entity.pdbx_description
1 polymer ?
#
loop_
_entity_poly.entity_id
_entity_poly.type
_entity_poly.pdbx_seq_one_letter_code
_entity_poly.pdbx_strand_id
1 'polypeptide(L)'
;VHIILKFSTPQHSQLVFDTDGSSAAEADVFGLNGQIEHKLAFLSKHVPRETSLVLVGHSIGCYIILDMMKRNPELKILKAIMLFPTIEHMAQTPQGKVMTPLLCHMRYVAYLPLFLLSLLPEGLKASLIKLVNSVILFLFVANAMYMGGQEMKKVLERDNVTINKNLGKLIFYYGATDHWCPVQYYQDIRRDFPHGDVRLCENGFRHAFVLDSGRDVAKMVVEWISGDLRT
;
A
#
# COMPACT_ATOMS: atom_id res chain seq x y z
N VAL A 1 3.42 -2.00 -0.75
CA VAL A 1 4.18 -2.03 0.53
C VAL A 1 5.35 -2.96 0.35
N HIS A 2 6.56 -2.42 0.37
CA HIS A 2 7.77 -3.22 0.46
C HIS A 2 8.21 -3.25 1.93
N ILE A 3 8.42 -4.44 2.48
CA ILE A 3 8.90 -4.63 3.85
C ILE A 3 10.39 -4.94 3.74
N ILE A 4 11.23 -4.08 4.30
CA ILE A 4 12.68 -4.30 4.38
C ILE A 4 12.99 -4.73 5.82
N LEU A 5 13.49 -5.96 5.98
CA LEU A 5 13.81 -6.54 7.28
C LEU A 5 15.27 -6.25 7.64
N LYS A 6 15.51 -5.70 8.84
CA LYS A 6 16.86 -5.58 9.41
C LYS A 6 17.05 -6.70 10.43
N PHE A 7 17.90 -7.67 10.11
CA PHE A 7 18.27 -8.75 11.02
C PHE A 7 19.41 -8.29 11.93
N SER A 8 19.21 -8.34 13.24
CA SER A 8 20.30 -8.46 14.21
C SER A 8 20.37 -9.92 14.66
N THR A 9 21.51 -10.57 14.49
CA THR A 9 21.78 -11.96 14.96
C THR A 9 22.49 -11.97 16.33
N PRO A 10 22.48 -13.08 17.10
CA PRO A 10 21.56 -14.24 17.10
C PRO A 10 21.12 -14.74 18.51
N GLN A 11 20.04 -15.53 18.61
CA GLN A 11 20.03 -16.90 19.20
C GLN A 11 18.66 -17.61 19.10
N HIS A 12 18.73 -18.93 18.95
CA HIS A 12 17.68 -19.93 18.76
C HIS A 12 16.45 -19.78 19.69
N SER A 13 15.24 -20.04 19.15
CA SER A 13 14.21 -20.85 19.83
C SER A 13 13.02 -21.15 18.90
N GLN A 14 12.27 -22.19 19.28
CA GLN A 14 11.47 -23.10 18.48
C GLN A 14 10.14 -22.52 17.94
N LEU A 15 9.71 -23.09 16.82
CA LEU A 15 8.39 -22.91 16.21
C LEU A 15 7.30 -23.50 17.12
N VAL A 16 6.37 -22.66 17.56
CA VAL A 16 5.07 -23.08 18.11
C VAL A 16 4.01 -22.67 17.09
N PHE A 17 3.25 -23.65 16.60
CA PHE A 17 2.07 -23.44 15.78
C PHE A 17 0.88 -23.17 16.69
N ASP A 18 0.19 -22.05 16.48
CA ASP A 18 -1.18 -21.89 16.92
C ASP A 18 -2.00 -21.35 15.74
N THR A 19 -3.00 -22.14 15.36
CA THR A 19 -4.09 -21.80 14.47
C THR A 19 -5.21 -21.24 15.30
N ASP A 20 -5.62 -19.98 15.06
CA ASP A 20 -7.04 -19.59 14.97
C ASP A 20 -7.19 -18.07 14.83
N GLY A 21 -8.00 -17.66 13.87
CA GLY A 21 -8.32 -16.25 13.63
C GLY A 21 -8.91 -15.98 12.24
N SER A 22 -9.73 -16.90 11.74
CA SER A 22 -10.32 -16.80 10.40
C SER A 22 -11.84 -16.70 10.48
N SER A 23 -12.38 -15.51 10.25
CA SER A 23 -13.77 -15.40 9.78
C SER A 23 -14.05 -14.06 9.08
N ALA A 24 -13.40 -12.96 9.48
CA ALA A 24 -13.59 -11.66 8.81
C ALA A 24 -12.58 -11.38 7.68
N ALA A 25 -11.35 -11.90 7.78
CA ALA A 25 -10.31 -11.72 6.75
C ALA A 25 -10.53 -12.61 5.51
N GLU A 26 -11.23 -13.74 5.66
CA GLU A 26 -11.57 -14.66 4.55
C GLU A 26 -12.61 -14.07 3.57
N ALA A 27 -13.47 -13.15 4.02
CA ALA A 27 -14.57 -12.65 3.20
C ALA A 27 -14.16 -11.58 2.17
N ASP A 28 -13.03 -10.87 2.36
CA ASP A 28 -12.58 -9.78 1.49
C ASP A 28 -11.04 -9.73 1.34
N VAL A 29 -10.47 -10.83 0.82
CA VAL A 29 -9.02 -11.00 0.63
C VAL A 29 -8.41 -9.93 -0.29
N PHE A 30 -9.19 -9.44 -1.26
CA PHE A 30 -8.75 -8.44 -2.24
C PHE A 30 -9.03 -6.99 -1.82
N GLY A 31 -9.76 -6.78 -0.73
CA GLY A 31 -10.01 -5.45 -0.19
C GLY A 31 -8.88 -4.93 0.69
N LEU A 32 -8.95 -3.63 1.00
CA LEU A 32 -7.94 -2.92 1.78
C LEU A 32 -7.70 -3.57 3.16
N ASN A 33 -8.76 -4.05 3.82
CA ASN A 33 -8.64 -4.71 5.12
C ASN A 33 -7.94 -6.06 5.01
N GLY A 34 -8.30 -6.88 4.00
CA GLY A 34 -7.61 -8.13 3.72
C GLY A 34 -6.13 -7.93 3.44
N GLN A 35 -5.76 -6.86 2.72
CA GLN A 35 -4.35 -6.52 2.48
C GLN A 35 -3.58 -6.13 3.74
N ILE A 36 -4.22 -5.46 4.71
CA ILE A 36 -3.62 -5.11 6.01
C ILE A 36 -3.41 -6.40 6.84
N GLU A 37 -4.48 -7.18 7.01
CA GLU A 37 -4.45 -8.42 7.79
C GLU A 37 -3.44 -9.42 7.23
N HIS A 38 -3.39 -9.59 5.90
CA HIS A 38 -2.42 -10.47 5.26
C HIS A 38 -0.97 -10.08 5.58
N LYS A 39 -0.65 -8.77 5.64
CA LYS A 39 0.70 -8.30 5.97
C LYS A 39 1.01 -8.47 7.46
N LEU A 40 0.05 -8.21 8.35
CA LEU A 40 0.21 -8.46 9.79
C LEU A 40 0.42 -9.96 10.05
N ALA A 41 -0.39 -10.82 9.44
CA ALA A 41 -0.24 -12.27 9.53
C ALA A 41 1.10 -12.74 8.98
N PHE A 42 1.55 -12.19 7.84
CA PHE A 42 2.88 -12.50 7.30
C PHE A 42 4.00 -12.17 8.29
N LEU A 43 3.97 -10.98 8.88
CA LEU A 43 4.96 -10.55 9.89
C LEU A 43 4.92 -11.47 11.11
N SER A 44 3.74 -11.74 11.65
CA SER A 44 3.56 -12.59 12.83
C SER A 44 4.09 -14.01 12.60
N LYS A 45 3.87 -14.57 11.40
CA LYS A 45 4.22 -15.96 11.07
C LYS A 45 5.69 -16.14 10.65
N HIS A 46 6.28 -15.16 9.95
CA HIS A 46 7.58 -15.36 9.29
C HIS A 46 8.69 -14.45 9.82
N VAL A 47 8.38 -13.44 10.63
CA VAL A 47 9.38 -12.51 11.14
C VAL A 47 9.51 -12.67 12.66
N PRO A 48 10.72 -12.98 13.18
CA PRO A 48 10.93 -13.04 14.63
C PRO A 48 10.56 -11.73 15.30
N ARG A 49 9.88 -11.79 16.46
CA ARG A 49 9.39 -10.60 17.19
C ARG A 49 10.48 -9.59 17.56
N GLU A 50 11.72 -10.06 17.69
CA GLU A 50 12.87 -9.23 18.01
C GLU A 50 13.42 -8.44 16.81
N THR A 51 12.96 -8.73 15.60
CA THR A 51 13.46 -8.12 14.35
C THR A 51 12.97 -6.69 14.22
N SER A 52 13.91 -5.75 14.02
CA SER A 52 13.57 -4.37 13.68
C SER A 52 13.15 -4.24 12.22
N LEU A 53 12.06 -3.51 11.99
CA LEU A 53 11.43 -3.37 10.68
C LEU A 53 11.67 -1.99 10.08
N VAL A 54 12.00 -1.95 8.80
CA VAL A 54 11.87 -0.76 7.97
C VAL A 54 10.74 -0.98 6.98
N LEU A 55 9.69 -0.17 7.08
CA LEU A 55 8.52 -0.29 6.23
C LEU A 55 8.57 0.77 5.13
N VAL A 56 8.38 0.38 3.87
CA VAL A 56 8.32 1.30 2.74
C VAL A 56 6.93 1.23 2.10
N GLY A 57 6.17 2.30 2.30
CA GLY A 57 4.86 2.51 1.72
C GLY A 57 4.98 3.36 0.47
N HIS A 58 4.22 3.00 -0.56
CA HIS A 58 3.98 3.86 -1.71
C HIS A 58 2.48 3.99 -1.90
N SER A 59 1.98 5.20 -2.15
CA SER A 59 0.56 5.46 -2.40
C SER A 59 -0.30 4.87 -1.27
N ILE A 60 -1.25 3.98 -1.59
CA ILE A 60 -2.10 3.31 -0.58
C ILE A 60 -1.30 2.48 0.43
N GLY A 61 -0.10 2.05 0.06
CA GLY A 61 0.81 1.35 0.96
C GLY A 61 1.15 2.16 2.21
N CYS A 62 1.11 3.50 2.14
CA CYS A 62 1.32 4.37 3.30
C CYS A 62 0.15 4.26 4.30
N TYR A 63 -1.10 4.23 3.80
CA TYR A 63 -2.28 4.00 4.63
C TYR A 63 -2.22 2.63 5.30
N ILE A 64 -1.86 1.59 4.54
CA ILE A 64 -1.70 0.23 5.06
C ILE A 64 -0.67 0.20 6.20
N ILE A 65 0.47 0.88 6.05
CA ILE A 65 1.48 0.96 7.12
C ILE A 65 0.92 1.65 8.36
N LEU A 66 0.24 2.79 8.22
CA LEU A 66 -0.37 3.48 9.37
C LEU A 66 -1.37 2.58 10.10
N ASP A 67 -2.23 1.88 9.36
CA ASP A 67 -3.22 0.99 9.94
C ASP A 67 -2.55 -0.24 10.62
N MET A 68 -1.50 -0.79 10.02
CA MET A 68 -0.68 -1.84 10.66
C MET A 68 -0.07 -1.36 11.99
N MET A 69 0.48 -0.13 12.02
CA MET A 69 1.06 0.48 13.23
C MET A 69 0.01 0.75 14.31
N LYS A 70 -1.22 1.06 13.89
CA LYS A 70 -2.37 1.26 14.78
C LYS A 70 -2.84 -0.06 15.41
N ARG A 71 -3.01 -1.10 14.60
CA ARG A 71 -3.52 -2.42 15.04
C ARG A 71 -2.49 -3.21 15.85
N ASN A 72 -1.21 -3.08 15.52
CA ASN A 72 -0.14 -3.78 16.21
C ASN A 72 0.98 -2.82 16.65
N PRO A 73 0.81 -2.13 17.79
CA PRO A 73 1.81 -1.21 18.34
C PRO A 73 3.13 -1.88 18.76
N GLU A 74 3.14 -3.20 18.94
CA GLU A 74 4.31 -3.99 19.36
C GLU A 74 5.30 -4.24 18.21
N LEU A 75 4.93 -3.90 16.96
CA LEU A 75 5.85 -3.97 15.83
C LEU A 75 7.06 -3.08 16.08
N LYS A 76 8.26 -3.68 16.08
CA LYS A 76 9.54 -2.99 16.26
C LYS A 76 9.95 -2.20 15.02
N ILE A 77 9.19 -1.17 14.70
CA ILE A 77 9.42 -0.32 13.53
C ILE A 77 10.51 0.69 13.86
N LEU A 78 11.62 0.57 13.14
CA LEU A 78 12.75 1.51 13.17
C LEU A 78 12.39 2.78 12.40
N LYS A 79 12.00 2.60 11.14
CA LYS A 79 11.53 3.68 10.25
C LYS A 79 10.39 3.19 9.35
N ALA A 80 9.48 4.09 9.03
CA ALA A 80 8.43 3.89 8.04
C ALA A 80 8.45 5.06 7.04
N ILE A 81 8.73 4.72 5.79
CA ILE A 81 8.92 5.67 4.68
C ILE A 81 7.63 5.71 3.88
N MET A 82 7.03 6.89 3.80
CA MET A 82 5.74 7.15 3.18
C MET A 82 5.94 7.89 1.86
N LEU A 83 6.16 7.14 0.78
CA LEU A 83 6.43 7.67 -0.56
C LEU A 83 5.11 8.01 -1.29
N PHE A 84 4.93 9.26 -1.68
CA PHE A 84 3.74 9.77 -2.38
C PHE A 84 2.44 9.33 -1.67
N PRO A 85 2.26 9.69 -0.38
CA PRO A 85 1.28 9.05 0.48
C PRO A 85 -0.17 9.39 0.12
N THR A 86 -0.99 8.37 -0.11
CA THR A 86 -2.46 8.54 -0.22
C THR A 86 -3.11 8.10 1.09
N ILE A 87 -3.08 8.99 2.09
CA ILE A 87 -3.54 8.70 3.46
C ILE A 87 -4.76 9.52 3.88
N GLU A 88 -5.20 10.46 3.04
CA GLU A 88 -6.33 11.35 3.30
C GLU A 88 -7.02 11.75 1.99
N HIS A 89 -8.33 11.98 2.07
CA HIS A 89 -9.19 12.58 1.06
C HIS A 89 -8.98 12.07 -0.38
N MET A 90 -8.69 10.78 -0.57
CA MET A 90 -8.22 10.24 -1.85
C MET A 90 -9.21 10.50 -3.00
N ALA A 91 -10.52 10.36 -2.75
CA ALA A 91 -11.57 10.63 -3.74
C ALA A 91 -11.72 12.11 -4.11
N GLN A 92 -11.22 13.03 -3.28
CA GLN A 92 -11.35 14.48 -3.49
C GLN A 92 -10.16 15.08 -4.27
N THR A 93 -9.08 14.31 -4.43
CA THR A 93 -7.91 14.69 -5.21
C THR A 93 -8.26 14.88 -6.69
N PRO A 94 -7.48 15.65 -7.48
CA PRO A 94 -7.68 15.81 -8.92
C PRO A 94 -7.93 14.49 -9.66
N GLN A 95 -7.11 13.46 -9.44
CA GLN A 95 -7.32 12.13 -10.04
C GLN A 95 -8.44 11.36 -9.37
N GLY A 96 -8.58 11.47 -8.05
CA GLY A 96 -9.68 10.86 -7.31
C GLY A 96 -11.03 11.21 -7.93
N LYS A 97 -11.29 12.50 -8.17
CA LYS A 97 -12.54 12.98 -8.76
C LYS A 97 -12.83 12.38 -10.15
N VAL A 98 -11.80 12.14 -10.94
CA VAL A 98 -11.92 11.53 -12.28
C VAL A 98 -12.06 10.00 -12.19
N MET A 99 -11.37 9.37 -11.24
CA MET A 99 -11.22 7.92 -11.17
C MET A 99 -12.24 7.23 -10.27
N THR A 100 -12.77 7.91 -9.25
CA THR A 100 -13.81 7.36 -8.37
C THR A 100 -15.06 6.89 -9.14
N PRO A 101 -15.60 7.63 -10.13
CA PRO A 101 -16.73 7.12 -10.92
C PRO A 101 -16.39 5.83 -11.67
N LEU A 102 -15.22 5.77 -12.30
CA LEU A 102 -14.75 4.60 -13.06
C LEU A 102 -14.59 3.38 -12.15
N LEU A 103 -13.87 3.53 -11.04
CA LEU A 103 -13.55 2.43 -10.12
C LEU A 103 -14.78 1.94 -9.35
N CYS A 104 -15.67 2.83 -8.94
CA CYS A 104 -16.83 2.47 -8.12
C CYS A 104 -18.03 1.98 -8.94
N HIS A 105 -18.31 2.60 -10.10
CA HIS A 105 -19.55 2.37 -10.85
C HIS A 105 -19.33 1.53 -12.11
N MET A 106 -18.22 1.73 -12.82
CA MET A 106 -17.95 0.99 -14.07
C MET A 106 -17.27 -0.36 -13.85
N ARG A 107 -16.99 -0.77 -12.61
CA ARG A 107 -16.40 -2.09 -12.30
C ARG A 107 -17.19 -3.26 -12.93
N TYR A 108 -18.51 -3.13 -13.03
CA TYR A 108 -19.38 -4.18 -13.60
C TYR A 108 -19.17 -4.34 -15.11
N VAL A 109 -18.78 -3.25 -15.80
CA VAL A 109 -18.43 -3.29 -17.23
C VAL A 109 -17.20 -4.16 -17.45
N ALA A 110 -16.27 -4.25 -16.49
CA ALA A 110 -15.11 -5.12 -16.59
C ALA A 110 -15.44 -6.62 -16.55
N TYR A 111 -16.62 -7.00 -16.05
CA TYR A 111 -17.12 -8.37 -16.10
C TYR A 111 -17.89 -8.68 -17.39
N LEU A 112 -18.24 -7.66 -18.19
CA LEU A 112 -18.95 -7.84 -19.46
C LEU A 112 -18.17 -8.71 -20.46
N PRO A 113 -16.84 -8.56 -20.64
CA PRO A 113 -16.06 -9.47 -21.48
C PRO A 113 -16.10 -10.93 -21.00
N LEU A 114 -16.05 -11.17 -19.68
CA LEU A 114 -16.15 -12.53 -19.12
C LEU A 114 -17.52 -13.15 -19.41
N PHE A 115 -18.58 -12.35 -19.31
CA PHE A 115 -19.93 -12.75 -19.70
C PHE A 115 -20.04 -13.05 -21.21
N LEU A 116 -19.46 -12.22 -22.07
CA LEU A 116 -19.46 -12.48 -23.52
C LEU A 116 -18.66 -13.74 -23.88
N LEU A 117 -17.57 -14.02 -23.15
CA LEU A 117 -16.79 -15.25 -23.31
C LEU A 117 -17.53 -16.50 -22.86
N SER A 118 -18.41 -16.41 -21.86
CA SER A 118 -19.21 -17.56 -21.43
C SER A 118 -20.21 -18.00 -22.52
N LEU A 119 -20.65 -17.05 -23.37
CA LEU A 119 -21.56 -17.28 -24.50
C LEU A 119 -20.90 -17.93 -25.72
N LEU A 120 -19.56 -18.04 -25.78
CA LEU A 120 -18.89 -18.67 -26.93
C LEU A 120 -19.10 -20.20 -26.97
N PRO A 121 -19.18 -20.83 -28.15
CA PRO A 121 -19.23 -22.28 -28.29
C PRO A 121 -17.95 -22.97 -27.80
N GLU A 122 -18.09 -24.16 -27.17
CA GLU A 122 -16.96 -24.92 -26.60
C GLU A 122 -15.85 -25.25 -27.61
N GLY A 123 -16.19 -25.45 -28.88
CA GLY A 123 -15.22 -25.71 -29.96
C GLY A 123 -14.28 -24.53 -30.26
N LEU A 124 -14.68 -23.29 -29.97
CA LEU A 124 -13.86 -22.08 -30.10
C LEU A 124 -13.05 -21.78 -28.84
N LYS A 125 -13.53 -22.20 -27.66
CA LYS A 125 -12.84 -22.05 -26.38
C LYS A 125 -11.57 -22.92 -26.31
N ALA A 126 -11.58 -24.08 -26.97
CA ALA A 126 -10.50 -25.06 -26.94
C ALA A 126 -9.18 -24.62 -27.60
N SER A 127 -9.15 -23.52 -28.37
CA SER A 127 -7.96 -23.12 -29.13
C SER A 127 -6.98 -22.18 -28.39
N LEU A 128 -7.18 -21.85 -27.10
CA LEU A 128 -6.73 -20.55 -26.61
C LEU A 128 -5.97 -20.53 -25.27
N ILE A 129 -4.66 -20.82 -25.31
CA ILE A 129 -3.70 -20.35 -24.29
C ILE A 129 -3.75 -18.80 -24.15
N LYS A 130 -4.02 -18.10 -25.27
CA LYS A 130 -4.20 -16.63 -25.26
C LYS A 130 -5.44 -16.18 -24.48
N LEU A 131 -6.52 -16.98 -24.44
CA LEU A 131 -7.76 -16.62 -23.76
C LEU A 131 -7.63 -16.77 -22.24
N VAL A 132 -6.89 -17.78 -21.77
CA VAL A 132 -6.57 -17.93 -20.34
C VAL A 132 -5.81 -16.71 -19.83
N ASN A 133 -4.80 -16.24 -20.57
CA ASN A 133 -4.08 -15.02 -20.23
C ASN A 133 -4.99 -13.78 -20.24
N SER A 134 -5.92 -13.67 -21.19
CA SER A 134 -6.91 -12.59 -21.21
C SER A 134 -7.84 -12.64 -20.00
N VAL A 135 -8.39 -13.81 -19.65
CA VAL A 135 -9.28 -13.99 -18.50
C VAL A 135 -8.58 -13.65 -17.19
N ILE A 136 -7.34 -14.13 -17.00
CA ILE A 136 -6.52 -13.81 -15.82
C ILE A 136 -6.25 -12.30 -15.74
N LEU A 137 -5.91 -11.67 -16.87
CA LEU A 137 -5.71 -10.22 -16.93
C LEU A 137 -7.00 -9.45 -16.57
N PHE A 138 -8.16 -9.89 -17.06
CA PHE A 138 -9.45 -9.25 -16.72
C PHE A 138 -9.78 -9.37 -15.24
N LEU A 139 -9.58 -10.55 -14.64
CA LEU A 139 -9.77 -10.75 -13.20
C LEU A 139 -8.82 -9.89 -12.37
N PHE A 140 -7.57 -9.76 -12.79
CA PHE A 140 -6.60 -8.88 -12.15
C PHE A 140 -7.06 -7.41 -12.21
N VAL A 141 -7.49 -6.94 -13.37
CA VAL A 141 -8.00 -5.58 -13.56
C VAL A 141 -9.25 -5.34 -12.72
N ALA A 142 -10.19 -6.28 -12.70
CA ALA A 142 -11.40 -6.19 -11.88
C ALA A 142 -11.09 -6.11 -10.37
N ASN A 143 -10.16 -6.93 -9.88
CA ASN A 143 -9.73 -6.90 -8.49
C ASN A 143 -8.97 -5.62 -8.15
N ALA A 144 -8.13 -5.11 -9.06
CA ALA A 144 -7.46 -3.83 -8.89
C ALA A 144 -8.47 -2.67 -8.83
N MET A 145 -9.51 -2.69 -9.67
CA MET A 145 -10.58 -1.70 -9.62
C MET A 145 -11.42 -1.81 -8.35
N TYR A 146 -11.69 -3.04 -7.89
CA TYR A 146 -12.38 -3.28 -6.62
C TYR A 146 -11.60 -2.70 -5.44
N MET A 147 -10.29 -2.99 -5.37
CA MET A 147 -9.40 -2.45 -4.35
C MET A 147 -9.35 -0.92 -4.44
N GLY A 148 -9.07 -0.35 -5.61
CA GLY A 148 -9.06 1.11 -5.79
C GLY A 148 -10.40 1.77 -5.42
N GLY A 149 -11.53 1.13 -5.70
CA GLY A 149 -12.85 1.61 -5.27
C GLY A 149 -13.05 1.59 -3.75
N GLN A 150 -12.47 0.60 -3.05
CA GLN A 150 -12.45 0.55 -1.58
C GLN A 150 -11.58 1.66 -1.01
N GLU A 151 -10.40 1.90 -1.59
CA GLU A 151 -9.49 2.97 -1.18
C GLU A 151 -10.18 4.33 -1.24
N MET A 152 -10.87 4.63 -2.35
CA MET A 152 -11.64 5.87 -2.53
C MET A 152 -12.72 6.08 -1.46
N LYS A 153 -13.31 5.00 -0.93
CA LYS A 153 -14.39 5.05 0.07
C LYS A 153 -13.89 5.07 1.50
N LYS A 154 -12.71 4.49 1.77
CA LYS A 154 -12.18 4.28 3.13
C LYS A 154 -11.12 5.31 3.52
N VAL A 155 -10.34 5.82 2.56
CA VAL A 155 -9.29 6.81 2.80
C VAL A 155 -9.90 8.21 2.77
N LEU A 156 -10.66 8.51 3.83
CA LEU A 156 -11.38 9.77 4.00
C LEU A 156 -10.56 10.77 4.80
N GLU A 157 -10.31 10.48 6.08
CA GLU A 157 -9.63 11.37 7.01
C GLU A 157 -8.24 10.85 7.36
N ARG A 158 -7.30 11.78 7.60
CA ARG A 158 -5.95 11.45 8.05
C ARG A 158 -5.95 10.97 9.50
N ASP A 159 -5.30 9.84 9.79
CA ASP A 159 -5.14 9.31 11.15
C ASP A 159 -4.07 10.08 11.94
N ASN A 160 -4.40 11.30 12.36
CA ASN A 160 -3.50 12.19 13.09
C ASN A 160 -3.02 11.58 14.42
N VAL A 161 -3.84 10.76 15.09
CA VAL A 161 -3.49 10.12 16.37
C VAL A 161 -2.35 9.13 16.18
N THR A 162 -2.45 8.26 15.17
CA THR A 162 -1.43 7.26 14.87
C THR A 162 -0.14 7.92 14.36
N ILE A 163 -0.27 8.95 13.53
CA ILE A 163 0.88 9.73 13.04
C ILE A 163 1.61 10.38 14.21
N ASN A 164 0.89 11.09 15.10
CA ASN A 164 1.49 11.77 16.24
C ASN A 164 2.25 10.80 17.15
N LYS A 165 1.63 9.65 17.48
CA LYS A 165 2.24 8.61 18.33
C LYS A 165 3.53 8.05 17.76
N ASN A 166 3.68 8.06 16.44
CA ASN A 166 4.81 7.43 15.75
C ASN A 166 5.70 8.42 15.00
N LEU A 167 5.55 9.73 15.23
CA LEU A 167 6.10 10.78 14.37
C LEU A 167 7.61 10.64 14.14
N GLY A 168 8.38 10.31 15.18
CA GLY A 168 9.84 10.12 15.08
C GLY A 168 10.28 8.93 14.21
N LYS A 169 9.37 8.01 13.89
CA LYS A 169 9.61 6.84 13.01
C LYS A 169 9.21 7.12 11.56
N LEU A 170 8.42 8.16 11.30
CA LEU A 170 7.80 8.42 10.00
C LEU A 170 8.63 9.39 9.17
N ILE A 171 8.82 9.06 7.89
CA ILE A 171 9.36 9.98 6.88
C ILE A 171 8.31 10.10 5.79
N PHE A 172 7.79 11.31 5.56
CA PHE A 172 6.86 11.57 4.48
C PHE A 172 7.56 12.21 3.29
N TYR A 173 7.31 11.69 2.09
CA TYR A 173 7.87 12.22 0.86
C TYR A 173 6.76 12.47 -0.17
N TYR A 174 6.48 13.76 -0.42
CA TYR A 174 5.42 14.20 -1.34
C TYR A 174 6.01 14.59 -2.69
N GLY A 175 5.22 14.47 -3.76
CA GLY A 175 5.60 14.96 -5.09
C GLY A 175 5.15 16.39 -5.33
N ALA A 176 6.03 17.29 -5.79
CA ALA A 176 5.62 18.65 -6.15
C ALA A 176 4.60 18.69 -7.32
N THR A 177 4.68 17.72 -8.22
CA THR A 177 3.78 17.55 -9.37
C THR A 177 2.88 16.34 -9.24
N ASP A 178 2.73 15.80 -8.03
CA ASP A 178 1.83 14.69 -7.78
C ASP A 178 0.40 15.19 -7.67
N HIS A 179 -0.45 14.67 -8.56
CA HIS A 179 -1.83 15.07 -8.61
C HIS A 179 -2.73 14.14 -7.76
N TRP A 180 -2.26 12.93 -7.41
CA TRP A 180 -2.93 12.03 -6.47
C TRP A 180 -2.74 12.49 -5.02
N CYS A 181 -1.69 13.26 -4.77
CA CYS A 181 -1.39 13.82 -3.47
C CYS A 181 -0.94 15.28 -3.65
N PRO A 182 -1.91 16.21 -3.74
CA PRO A 182 -1.61 17.61 -3.99
C PRO A 182 -0.64 18.20 -2.96
N VAL A 183 0.16 19.19 -3.38
CA VAL A 183 1.11 19.90 -2.51
C VAL A 183 0.43 20.49 -1.26
N GLN A 184 -0.87 20.76 -1.30
CA GLN A 184 -1.64 21.17 -0.14
C GLN A 184 -1.54 20.16 1.02
N TYR A 185 -1.57 18.84 0.75
CA TYR A 185 -1.46 17.81 1.79
C TYR A 185 -0.07 17.80 2.44
N TYR A 186 0.97 18.10 1.66
CA TYR A 186 2.32 18.36 2.19
C TYR A 186 2.35 19.57 3.13
N GLN A 187 1.67 20.66 2.76
CA GLN A 187 1.61 21.86 3.59
C GLN A 187 0.84 21.61 4.89
N ASP A 188 -0.28 20.88 4.80
CA ASP A 188 -1.13 20.55 5.95
C ASP A 188 -0.39 19.64 6.94
N ILE A 189 0.28 18.57 6.47
CA ILE A 189 1.01 17.69 7.37
C ILE A 189 2.20 18.41 8.03
N ARG A 190 2.88 19.31 7.30
CA ARG A 190 3.98 20.12 7.85
C ARG A 190 3.49 21.13 8.90
N ARG A 191 2.30 21.70 8.71
CA ARG A 191 1.65 22.59 9.69
C ARG A 191 1.26 21.83 10.95
N ASP A 192 0.62 20.68 10.80
CA ASP A 192 0.04 19.94 11.91
C ASP A 192 1.10 19.13 12.69
N PHE A 193 2.20 18.76 12.03
CA PHE A 193 3.33 18.03 12.61
C PHE A 193 4.68 18.73 12.31
N PRO A 194 4.94 19.90 12.92
CA PRO A 194 6.12 20.72 12.60
C PRO A 194 7.46 20.05 12.94
N HIS A 195 7.45 19.04 13.81
CA HIS A 195 8.63 18.24 14.17
C HIS A 195 8.76 16.94 13.35
N GLY A 196 7.84 16.68 12.41
CA GLY A 196 7.87 15.52 11.54
C GLY A 196 8.93 15.63 10.44
N ASP A 197 9.47 14.49 10.01
CA ASP A 197 10.31 14.43 8.82
C ASP A 197 9.40 14.43 7.57
N VAL A 198 9.12 15.62 7.06
CA VAL A 198 8.24 15.85 5.90
C VAL A 198 9.02 16.52 4.78
N ARG A 199 9.12 15.83 3.66
CA ARG A 199 9.94 16.22 2.51
C ARG A 199 9.09 16.38 1.26
N LEU A 200 9.50 17.31 0.39
CA LEU A 200 8.89 17.55 -0.90
C LEU A 200 9.90 17.23 -2.01
N CYS A 201 9.47 16.46 -2.99
CA CYS A 201 10.25 16.08 -4.17
C CYS A 201 10.27 17.23 -5.17
N GLU A 202 11.46 17.76 -5.44
CA GLU A 202 11.71 18.74 -6.51
C GLU A 202 12.25 18.08 -7.80
N ASN A 203 12.56 16.78 -7.75
CA ASN A 203 13.18 16.03 -8.84
C ASN A 203 12.19 15.61 -9.96
N GLY A 204 10.92 16.04 -9.88
CA GLY A 204 9.92 15.79 -10.92
C GLY A 204 9.46 14.33 -11.05
N PHE A 205 9.69 13.49 -10.03
CA PHE A 205 9.23 12.10 -10.05
C PHE A 205 7.70 12.02 -10.17
N ARG A 206 7.22 11.12 -11.03
CA ARG A 206 5.78 10.83 -11.17
C ARG A 206 5.28 10.04 -9.98
N HIS A 207 3.98 10.11 -9.69
CA HIS A 207 3.36 9.28 -8.65
C HIS A 207 3.69 7.79 -8.83
N ALA A 208 3.66 7.29 -10.07
CA ALA A 208 4.06 5.93 -10.42
C ALA A 208 5.57 5.81 -10.71
N PHE A 209 6.43 6.41 -9.88
CA PHE A 209 7.90 6.39 -10.05
C PHE A 209 8.48 4.98 -10.15
N VAL A 210 7.79 3.96 -9.62
CA VAL A 210 8.19 2.56 -9.69
C VAL A 210 8.35 2.03 -11.12
N LEU A 211 7.77 2.72 -12.10
CA LEU A 211 7.83 2.35 -13.52
C LEU A 211 9.06 2.90 -14.25
N ASP A 212 9.72 3.93 -13.72
CA ASP A 212 10.79 4.64 -14.43
C ASP A 212 11.98 5.05 -13.55
N SER A 213 11.72 5.43 -12.30
CA SER A 213 12.69 6.09 -11.40
C SER A 213 12.89 5.33 -10.08
N GLY A 214 12.49 4.06 -10.02
CA GLY A 214 12.54 3.25 -8.80
C GLY A 214 13.94 3.13 -8.20
N ARG A 215 14.99 3.08 -9.04
CA ARG A 215 16.39 3.02 -8.60
C ARG A 215 16.81 4.31 -7.88
N ASP A 216 16.46 5.47 -8.43
CA ASP A 216 16.85 6.77 -7.87
C ASP A 216 16.15 7.01 -6.54
N VAL A 217 14.84 6.69 -6.47
CA VAL A 217 14.08 6.77 -5.23
C VAL A 217 14.63 5.80 -4.17
N ALA A 218 14.99 4.58 -4.56
CA ALA A 218 15.60 3.62 -3.63
C ALA A 218 16.95 4.11 -3.07
N LYS A 219 17.82 4.65 -3.93
CA LYS A 219 19.12 5.20 -3.50
C LYS A 219 18.93 6.33 -2.49
N MET A 220 18.03 7.25 -2.79
CA MET A 220 17.65 8.36 -1.92
C MET A 220 17.11 7.87 -0.56
N VAL A 221 16.20 6.88 -0.57
CA VAL A 221 15.65 6.30 0.67
C VAL A 221 16.74 5.66 1.52
N VAL A 222 17.67 4.91 0.91
CA VAL A 222 18.79 4.28 1.62
C VAL A 222 19.68 5.33 2.28
N GLU A 223 19.97 6.44 1.59
CA GLU A 223 20.74 7.56 2.17
C GLU A 223 20.07 8.11 3.44
N TRP A 224 18.75 8.26 3.43
CA TRP A 224 17.99 8.81 4.57
C TRP A 224 18.03 7.92 5.81
N ILE A 225 17.92 6.61 5.63
CA ILE A 225 17.85 5.64 6.74
C ILE A 225 19.21 5.05 7.11
N SER A 226 20.27 5.37 6.36
CA SER A 226 21.61 4.78 6.54
C SER A 226 22.16 4.99 7.96
N GLY A 227 21.83 6.12 8.61
CA GLY A 227 22.19 6.38 10.00
C GLY A 227 21.44 5.47 10.98
N ASP A 228 20.12 5.35 10.82
CA ASP A 228 19.26 4.50 11.67
C ASP A 228 19.62 3.00 11.52
N LEU A 229 20.13 2.59 10.36
CA LEU A 229 20.58 1.22 10.12
C LEU A 229 21.90 0.89 10.83
N ARG A 230 22.69 1.85 11.31
CA ARG A 230 23.97 1.60 11.99
C ARG A 230 23.87 1.49 13.51
N THR A 231 22.75 1.91 14.08
CA THR A 231 22.39 1.76 15.50
C THR A 231 21.60 0.48 15.75
#